data_AF-A0A7U3D2P3-F1
#
_entry.id   AF-A0A7U3D2P3-F1
#
_cell.length_a   1.000
_cell.length_b   1.000
_cell.length_c   1.000
_cell.angle_alpha   90.00
_cell.angle_beta   90.00
_cell.angle_gamma   90.00
#
_symmetry.space_group_name_H-M   'P 1'
#
loop_
_entity.id
_entity.type
_entity.pdbx_description
1 polymer ?
#
loop_
_entity_poly.entity_id
_entity_poly.type
_entity_poly.pdbx_seq_one_letter_code
_entity_poly.pdbx_strand_id
1 'polypeptide(L)'
;MKDENHVISKDIVQKAKGTSSAVAIENLKGIRERTTVRKRERYQHNSWAFHQLRSFIEYKARIVGVPVIPINPENTSRECPSCHTIDRRNTPERPKFKCISCGLGGEADFIASLNIRNRAAVNQPIVAGEAKNAQLQAPKL
;
A
#
# COMPACT_ATOMS: atom_id res chain seq x y z
N MET A 1 5.26 19.73 0.91
CA MET A 1 5.36 18.31 0.49
C MET A 1 6.36 17.46 1.28
N LYS A 2 7.65 17.84 1.47
CA LYS A 2 8.58 17.02 2.29
C LYS A 2 8.13 16.94 3.76
N ASP A 3 7.77 18.08 4.33
CA ASP A 3 7.29 18.15 5.72
C ASP A 3 5.96 17.38 5.90
N GLU A 4 4.99 17.60 5.01
CA GLU A 4 3.74 16.81 4.96
C GLU A 4 4.02 15.30 4.92
N ASN A 5 4.91 14.83 4.04
CA ASN A 5 5.27 13.41 3.97
C ASN A 5 5.93 12.93 5.27
N HIS A 6 6.70 13.76 5.96
CA HIS A 6 7.22 13.42 7.30
C HIS A 6 6.09 13.31 8.32
N VAL A 7 5.13 14.22 8.34
CA VAL A 7 3.99 14.17 9.27
C VAL A 7 3.16 12.91 9.00
N ILE A 8 2.75 12.69 7.75
CA ILE A 8 1.92 11.56 7.34
C ILE A 8 2.61 10.22 7.63
N SER A 9 3.87 10.04 7.22
CA SER A 9 4.60 8.79 7.49
C SER A 9 4.79 8.52 8.98
N LYS A 10 4.95 9.56 9.81
CA LYS A 10 5.03 9.39 11.26
C LYS A 10 3.70 8.90 11.82
N ASP A 11 2.60 9.54 11.43
CA ASP A 11 1.26 9.18 11.87
C ASP A 11 0.89 7.73 11.51
N ILE A 12 1.12 7.33 10.24
CA ILE A 12 0.88 5.94 9.78
C ILE A 12 1.64 4.93 10.64
N VAL A 13 2.94 5.17 10.86
CA VAL A 13 3.80 4.24 11.61
C VAL A 13 3.41 4.21 13.10
N GLN A 14 3.03 5.34 13.70
CA GLN A 14 2.58 5.37 15.09
C GLN A 14 1.25 4.64 15.28
N LYS A 15 0.30 4.81 14.35
CA LYS A 15 -0.97 4.07 14.37
C LYS A 15 -0.74 2.56 14.27
N ALA A 16 0.10 2.13 13.33
CA ALA A 16 0.45 0.71 13.17
C ALA A 16 1.13 0.14 14.43
N LYS A 17 2.06 0.90 15.03
CA LYS A 17 2.69 0.52 16.31
C LYS A 17 1.66 0.38 17.43
N GLY A 18 0.78 1.36 17.60
CA GLY A 18 -0.22 1.38 18.68
C GLY A 18 -1.29 0.28 18.56
N THR A 19 -1.47 -0.26 17.37
CA THR A 19 -2.44 -1.34 17.06
C THR A 19 -1.78 -2.69 16.81
N SER A 20 -0.48 -2.82 17.10
CA SER A 20 0.32 -4.03 16.82
C SER A 20 0.13 -4.58 15.39
N SER A 21 -0.02 -3.67 14.42
CA SER A 21 -0.34 -3.99 13.03
C SER A 21 0.88 -3.77 12.13
N ALA A 22 0.90 -4.48 10.99
CA ALA A 22 1.84 -4.22 9.91
C ALA A 22 1.30 -3.15 8.95
N VAL A 23 2.19 -2.50 8.19
CA VAL A 23 1.82 -1.55 7.14
C VAL A 23 1.98 -2.21 5.77
N ALA A 24 0.88 -2.38 5.04
CA ALA A 24 0.92 -2.85 3.66
C ALA A 24 1.01 -1.67 2.68
N ILE A 25 1.91 -1.72 1.71
CA ILE A 25 2.09 -0.67 0.71
C ILE A 25 2.33 -1.25 -0.68
N GLU A 26 1.78 -0.61 -1.70
CA GLU A 26 2.03 -1.02 -3.08
C GLU A 26 3.50 -0.82 -3.49
N ASN A 27 4.04 -1.83 -4.17
CA ASN A 27 5.35 -1.75 -4.78
C ASN A 27 5.27 -1.11 -6.17
N LEU A 28 5.29 0.23 -6.21
CA LEU A 28 5.29 0.98 -7.48
C LEU A 28 6.67 1.11 -8.14
N LYS A 29 7.64 0.22 -7.82
CA LYS A 29 8.91 0.18 -8.55
C LYS A 29 8.65 -0.07 -10.04
N GLY A 30 9.36 0.64 -10.92
CA GLY A 30 9.19 0.48 -12.37
C GLY A 30 7.93 1.13 -12.97
N ILE A 31 7.16 1.92 -12.20
CA ILE A 31 5.91 2.51 -12.71
C ILE A 31 6.14 3.52 -13.83
N ARG A 32 7.30 4.18 -13.82
CA ARG A 32 7.63 5.24 -14.78
C ARG A 32 7.88 4.70 -16.17
N GLU A 33 8.48 3.52 -16.22
CA GLU A 33 8.87 2.80 -17.42
C GLU A 33 7.65 2.10 -18.05
N ARG A 34 6.73 1.59 -17.22
CA ARG A 34 5.56 0.83 -17.68
C ARG A 34 4.33 1.69 -18.06
N THR A 35 4.32 2.99 -17.74
CA THR A 35 3.13 3.84 -17.89
C THR A 35 3.42 5.11 -18.68
N THR A 36 2.73 5.29 -19.80
CA THR A 36 2.76 6.55 -20.55
C THR A 36 1.63 7.47 -20.08
N VAL A 37 1.98 8.64 -19.54
CA VAL A 37 1.01 9.65 -19.07
C VAL A 37 0.94 10.86 -20.01
N ARG A 38 -0.19 11.56 -20.02
CA ARG A 38 -0.35 12.80 -20.80
C ARG A 38 0.62 13.88 -20.29
N LYS A 39 0.98 14.83 -21.15
CA LYS A 39 1.93 15.93 -20.81
C LYS A 39 1.55 16.65 -19.50
N ARG A 40 0.26 16.91 -19.28
CA ARG A 40 -0.27 17.56 -18.07
C ARG A 40 -0.13 16.74 -16.79
N GLU A 41 -0.17 15.41 -16.88
CA GLU A 41 -0.08 14.48 -15.74
C GLU A 41 1.38 14.12 -15.42
N ARG A 42 2.33 14.47 -16.32
CA ARG A 42 3.75 14.15 -16.18
C ARG A 42 4.37 14.73 -14.91
N TYR A 43 4.00 15.94 -14.50
CA TYR A 43 4.49 16.51 -13.25
C TYR A 43 4.07 15.68 -12.04
N GLN A 44 2.80 15.27 -11.95
CA GLN A 44 2.30 14.44 -10.85
C GLN A 44 2.90 13.03 -10.89
N HIS A 45 3.04 12.44 -12.07
CA HIS A 45 3.67 11.13 -12.25
C HIS A 45 5.17 11.12 -11.91
N ASN A 46 5.86 12.23 -12.13
CA ASN A 46 7.28 12.39 -11.81
C ASN A 46 7.54 13.05 -10.46
N SER A 47 6.51 13.61 -9.82
CA SER A 47 6.65 14.21 -8.50
C SER A 47 7.05 13.09 -7.55
N TRP A 48 8.20 13.27 -6.93
CA TRP A 48 8.87 12.29 -6.09
C TRP A 48 8.09 11.98 -4.79
N ALA A 49 6.85 12.47 -4.66
CA ALA A 49 6.01 12.43 -3.48
C ALA A 49 5.78 10.99 -2.99
N PHE A 50 5.40 10.08 -3.90
CA PHE A 50 5.10 8.70 -3.53
C PHE A 50 6.36 7.93 -3.10
N HIS A 51 7.45 8.07 -3.87
CA HIS A 51 8.72 7.42 -3.53
C HIS A 51 9.28 7.94 -2.20
N GLN A 52 9.18 9.26 -1.97
CA GLN A 52 9.60 9.89 -0.72
C GLN A 52 8.74 9.43 0.46
N LEU A 53 7.40 9.42 0.33
CA LEU A 53 6.51 8.96 1.37
C LEU A 53 6.80 7.50 1.74
N ARG A 54 6.95 6.63 0.75
CA ARG A 54 7.34 5.23 0.95
C ARG A 54 8.66 5.12 1.69
N SER A 55 9.69 5.84 1.26
CA SER A 55 11.01 5.85 1.92
C SER A 55 10.88 6.28 3.39
N PHE A 56 10.03 7.27 3.66
CA PHE A 56 9.80 7.75 5.02
C PHE A 56 9.05 6.75 5.91
N ILE A 57 8.06 6.05 5.35
CA ILE A 57 7.37 4.96 6.04
C ILE A 57 8.37 3.85 6.35
N GLU A 58 9.14 3.38 5.37
CA GLU A 58 10.10 2.28 5.51
C GLU A 58 11.14 2.56 6.60
N TYR A 59 11.80 3.74 6.59
CA TYR A 59 12.82 4.01 7.59
C TYR A 59 12.23 4.20 9.00
N LYS A 60 11.07 4.86 9.13
CA LYS A 60 10.43 5.08 10.44
C LYS A 60 9.88 3.80 11.02
N ALA A 61 9.26 2.96 10.20
CA ALA A 61 8.76 1.66 10.59
C ALA A 61 9.90 0.77 11.11
N ARG A 62 11.05 0.79 10.42
CA ARG A 62 12.26 0.07 10.85
C ARG A 62 12.77 0.53 12.21
N ILE A 63 12.74 1.82 12.52
CA ILE A 63 13.17 2.36 13.81
C ILE A 63 12.32 1.83 14.97
N VAL A 64 11.02 1.65 14.75
CA VAL A 64 10.08 1.22 15.81
C VAL A 64 9.67 -0.26 15.75
N GLY A 65 10.26 -1.03 14.83
CA GLY A 65 9.98 -2.47 14.66
C GLY A 65 8.63 -2.79 14.00
N VAL A 66 8.03 -1.86 13.26
CA VAL A 66 6.78 -2.11 12.52
C VAL A 66 7.09 -2.78 11.18
N PRO A 67 6.52 -3.96 10.86
CA PRO A 67 6.71 -4.60 9.56
C PRO A 67 6.06 -3.79 8.42
N VAL A 68 6.77 -3.67 7.30
CA VAL A 68 6.25 -3.09 6.06
C VAL A 68 6.17 -4.18 4.99
N ILE A 69 4.97 -4.45 4.49
CA ILE A 69 4.69 -5.52 3.53
C ILE A 69 4.50 -4.91 2.13
N PRO A 70 5.41 -5.17 1.17
CA PRO A 70 5.22 -4.72 -0.20
C PRO A 70 4.18 -5.59 -0.92
N ILE A 71 3.23 -4.97 -1.60
CA ILE A 71 2.15 -5.63 -2.34
C ILE A 71 2.27 -5.36 -3.84
N ASN A 72 2.00 -6.36 -4.68
CA ASN A 72 1.92 -6.16 -6.14
C ASN A 72 0.75 -5.19 -6.45
N PRO A 73 1.02 -4.04 -7.12
CA PRO A 73 -0.03 -3.05 -7.45
C PRO A 73 -0.99 -3.51 -8.56
N GLU A 74 -0.74 -4.65 -9.20
CA GLU A 74 -1.54 -5.08 -10.33
C GLU A 74 -3.01 -5.32 -9.94
N ASN A 75 -3.94 -4.69 -10.67
CA ASN A 75 -5.39 -4.81 -10.51
C ASN A 75 -5.97 -4.38 -9.14
N THR A 76 -5.19 -3.84 -8.21
CA THR A 76 -5.68 -3.36 -6.90
C THR A 76 -6.79 -2.31 -7.01
N SER A 77 -6.77 -1.52 -8.09
CA SER A 77 -7.75 -0.47 -8.38
C SER A 77 -8.95 -0.94 -9.24
N ARG A 78 -8.98 -2.22 -9.62
CA ARG A 78 -9.98 -2.80 -10.55
C ARG A 78 -10.64 -4.06 -10.02
N GLU A 79 -10.02 -4.72 -9.06
CA GLU A 79 -10.55 -5.92 -8.41
C GLU A 79 -11.62 -5.54 -7.39
N CYS A 80 -12.73 -6.29 -7.38
CA CYS A 80 -13.71 -6.19 -6.30
C CYS A 80 -13.24 -6.99 -5.07
N PRO A 81 -13.14 -6.38 -3.87
CA PRO A 81 -12.69 -7.10 -2.67
C PRO A 81 -13.70 -8.13 -2.16
N SER A 82 -14.93 -8.14 -2.68
CA SER A 82 -16.00 -9.06 -2.26
C SER A 82 -16.15 -10.25 -3.20
N CYS A 83 -16.13 -10.04 -4.52
CA CYS A 83 -16.36 -11.10 -5.50
C CYS A 83 -15.16 -11.36 -6.44
N HIS A 84 -14.04 -10.65 -6.25
CA HIS A 84 -12.81 -10.77 -7.03
C HIS A 84 -12.94 -10.54 -8.55
N THR A 85 -14.07 -10.00 -9.02
CA THR A 85 -14.22 -9.60 -10.44
C THR A 85 -13.25 -8.46 -10.75
N ILE A 86 -12.40 -8.66 -11.76
CA ILE A 86 -11.43 -7.66 -12.25
C ILE A 86 -11.93 -7.11 -13.59
N ASP A 87 -12.37 -5.85 -13.60
CA ASP A 87 -12.78 -5.17 -14.84
C ASP A 87 -12.38 -3.69 -14.82
N ARG A 88 -12.11 -3.10 -15.99
CA ARG A 88 -11.85 -1.66 -16.13
C ARG A 88 -13.09 -0.83 -15.80
N ARG A 89 -14.27 -1.38 -16.13
CA ARG A 89 -15.58 -0.78 -15.88
C ARG A 89 -15.95 -0.74 -14.39
N ASN A 90 -15.20 -1.41 -13.54
CA ASN A 90 -15.37 -1.28 -12.08
C ASN A 90 -14.99 0.12 -11.57
N THR A 91 -14.11 0.83 -12.30
CA THR A 91 -13.62 2.17 -11.93
C THR A 91 -13.60 3.04 -13.20
N PRO A 92 -14.77 3.37 -13.77
CA PRO A 92 -14.83 4.06 -15.06
C PRO A 92 -14.31 5.49 -14.95
N GLU A 93 -14.57 6.16 -13.82
CA GLU A 93 -14.06 7.49 -13.50
C GLU A 93 -13.78 7.58 -12.00
N ARG A 94 -12.53 7.93 -11.64
CA ARG A 94 -12.16 8.21 -10.25
C ARG A 94 -12.91 9.47 -9.77
N PRO A 95 -13.37 9.52 -8.52
CA PRO A 95 -12.93 8.68 -7.40
C PRO A 95 -13.83 7.46 -7.13
N LYS A 96 -14.80 7.13 -7.99
CA LYS A 96 -15.81 6.11 -7.68
C LYS A 96 -15.42 4.72 -8.17
N PHE A 97 -15.79 3.71 -7.37
CA PHE A 97 -15.77 2.30 -7.73
C PHE A 97 -17.18 1.74 -7.69
N LYS A 98 -17.54 0.88 -8.66
CA LYS A 98 -18.75 0.07 -8.65
C LYS A 98 -18.51 -1.24 -9.37
N CYS A 99 -18.56 -2.36 -8.65
CA CYS A 99 -18.39 -3.68 -9.25
C CYS A 99 -19.52 -3.99 -10.23
N ILE A 100 -19.16 -4.39 -11.45
CA ILE A 100 -20.14 -4.77 -12.49
C ILE A 100 -20.81 -6.11 -12.21
N SER A 101 -20.24 -6.96 -11.34
CA SER A 101 -20.74 -8.29 -11.04
C SER A 101 -21.67 -8.29 -9.82
N CYS A 102 -21.17 -7.83 -8.67
CA CYS A 102 -21.95 -7.87 -7.41
C CYS A 102 -22.52 -6.52 -6.97
N GLY A 103 -22.25 -5.43 -7.69
CA GLY A 103 -22.80 -4.11 -7.38
C GLY A 103 -22.13 -3.34 -6.23
N LEU A 104 -21.15 -3.94 -5.53
CA LEU A 104 -20.39 -3.26 -4.46
C LEU A 104 -19.83 -1.92 -4.96
N GLY A 105 -20.12 -0.83 -4.27
CA GLY A 105 -19.66 0.51 -4.63
C GLY A 105 -19.10 1.30 -3.46
N GLY A 106 -18.27 2.30 -3.77
CA GLY A 106 -17.64 3.18 -2.79
C GLY A 106 -16.51 4.02 -3.40
N GLU A 107 -15.71 4.63 -2.53
CA GLU A 107 -14.50 5.35 -2.94
C GLU A 107 -13.44 4.36 -3.45
N ALA A 108 -12.91 4.61 -4.64
CA ALA A 108 -11.97 3.74 -5.33
C ALA A 108 -10.67 3.54 -4.54
N ASP A 109 -10.19 4.58 -3.86
CA ASP A 109 -8.98 4.47 -3.03
C ASP A 109 -9.24 3.65 -1.75
N PHE A 110 -10.45 3.73 -1.18
CA PHE A 110 -10.84 2.87 -0.07
C PHE A 110 -10.91 1.40 -0.52
N ILE A 111 -11.55 1.13 -1.65
CA ILE A 111 -11.61 -0.22 -2.24
C ILE A 111 -10.20 -0.76 -2.54
N ALA A 112 -9.32 0.06 -3.12
CA ALA A 112 -7.93 -0.33 -3.36
C ALA A 112 -7.19 -0.65 -2.06
N SER A 113 -7.42 0.12 -0.98
CA SER A 113 -6.84 -0.15 0.34
C SER A 113 -7.29 -1.49 0.91
N LEU A 114 -8.54 -1.89 0.69
CA LEU A 114 -9.05 -3.21 1.08
C LEU A 114 -8.36 -4.34 0.30
N ASN A 115 -8.18 -4.17 -1.01
CA ASN A 115 -7.46 -5.15 -1.83
C ASN A 115 -6.00 -5.30 -1.36
N ILE A 116 -5.32 -4.18 -1.08
CA ILE A 116 -3.95 -4.18 -0.55
C ILE A 116 -3.88 -4.91 0.79
N ARG A 117 -4.81 -4.59 1.72
CA ARG A 117 -4.93 -5.25 3.02
C ARG A 117 -5.14 -6.77 2.88
N ASN A 118 -6.09 -7.18 2.05
CA ASN A 118 -6.43 -8.59 1.87
C ASN A 118 -5.22 -9.36 1.29
N ARG A 119 -4.48 -8.77 0.35
CA ARG A 119 -3.24 -9.36 -0.19
C ARG A 119 -2.12 -9.47 0.84
N ALA A 120 -2.03 -8.53 1.78
CA ALA A 120 -1.05 -8.59 2.86
C ALA A 120 -1.35 -9.71 3.87
N ALA A 121 -2.63 -10.01 4.12
CA ALA A 121 -3.04 -11.09 5.00
C ALA A 121 -2.70 -12.48 4.41
N VAL A 122 -2.84 -12.66 3.09
CA VAL A 122 -2.58 -13.96 2.43
C VAL A 122 -1.11 -14.19 2.10
N ASN A 123 -0.28 -13.14 2.06
CA ASN A 123 1.16 -13.25 1.80
C ASN A 123 2.00 -13.52 3.06
N GLN A 124 1.36 -13.95 4.16
CA GLN A 124 2.06 -14.43 5.34
C GLN A 124 2.69 -15.79 5.00
N PRO A 125 4.02 -15.97 5.13
CA PRO A 125 4.60 -17.31 4.97
C PRO A 125 3.93 -18.26 5.97
N ILE A 126 3.60 -19.48 5.54
CA ILE A 126 2.93 -20.51 6.36
C ILE A 126 3.67 -20.79 7.68
N VAL A 127 4.98 -20.50 7.72
CA VAL A 127 5.85 -20.62 8.91
C VAL A 127 5.64 -19.49 9.94
N ALA A 128 4.81 -18.47 9.66
CA ALA A 128 4.45 -17.41 10.60
C ALA A 128 3.33 -17.81 11.59
N GLY A 129 2.95 -19.08 11.64
CA GLY A 129 2.33 -19.65 12.83
C GLY A 129 3.35 -19.70 13.96
N GLU A 130 3.22 -18.79 14.93
CA GLU A 130 3.95 -18.75 16.20
C GLU A 130 5.40 -18.19 16.20
N ALA A 131 5.63 -16.99 15.66
CA ALA A 131 6.80 -16.20 16.06
C ALA A 131 6.51 -15.37 17.32
N LYS A 132 6.26 -16.03 18.46
CA LYS A 132 6.50 -15.41 19.77
C LYS A 132 8.02 -15.27 19.93
N ASN A 133 8.49 -14.04 20.10
CA ASN A 133 9.85 -13.66 20.50
C ASN A 133 11.00 -14.02 19.54
N ALA A 134 11.17 -13.22 18.48
CA ALA A 134 12.50 -13.04 17.88
C ALA A 134 13.14 -11.77 18.46
N GLN A 135 13.89 -11.94 19.56
CA GLN A 135 14.84 -10.95 20.05
C GLN A 135 15.83 -10.62 18.92
N LEU A 136 15.85 -9.38 18.46
CA LEU A 136 16.94 -8.88 17.61
C LEU A 136 18.23 -8.86 18.43
N GLN A 137 19.14 -9.80 18.17
CA GLN A 137 20.53 -9.65 18.58
C GLN A 137 21.16 -8.53 17.76
N ALA A 138 21.58 -7.47 18.44
CA ALA A 138 22.41 -6.43 17.87
C ALA A 138 23.77 -7.02 17.47
N PRO A 139 24.38 -6.59 16.35
CA PRO A 139 25.71 -7.01 15.98
C PRO A 139 26.71 -6.55 17.06
N LYS A 140 27.53 -7.48 17.55
CA LYS A 140 28.67 -7.17 18.41
C LYS A 140 29.71 -6.38 17.60
N LEU A 141 30.35 -5.46 18.33
CA LEU A 141 31.36 -4.47 17.93
C LEU A 141 32.28 -4.90 16.78
#